data_AF-D7BTK0-F1
#
_entry.id   AF-D7BTK0-F1
#
_cell.length_a   1.000
_cell.length_b   1.000
_cell.length_c   1.000
_cell.angle_alpha   90.00
_cell.angle_beta   90.00
_cell.angle_gamma   90.00
#
_symmetry.space_group_name_H-M   'P 1'
#
loop_
_entity.id
_entity.type
_entity.pdbx_description
1 polymer ?
#
loop_
_entity_poly.entity_id
_entity_poly.type
_entity_poly.pdbx_seq_one_letter_code
_entity_poly.pdbx_strand_id
1 'polypeptide(L)'
;MSDYRYEPWTGRPTEFGDLSPFTLERTEFRSVSDAPVHCFPVTLRGQLIGYLWGSETTDAADFCPRRGMGAAGWDARGPWRRRLKEARDAGFSAWEAVRYWVGEPEDPRGGGVAADAEGRVLPDSRGVQRLASQAVDE
;
A
#
# COMPACT_ATOMS: atom_id res chain seq x y z
N MET A 1 16.63 54.61 29.68
CA MET A 1 17.20 53.55 28.82
C MET A 1 16.63 52.23 29.32
N SER A 2 15.72 51.52 28.66
CA SER A 2 15.19 51.62 27.30
C SER A 2 13.71 51.24 27.30
N ASP A 3 12.95 51.97 26.51
CA ASP A 3 11.52 51.84 26.24
C ASP A 3 11.29 50.58 25.39
N TYR A 4 10.65 49.55 25.96
CA TYR A 4 10.15 48.41 25.18
C TYR A 4 8.93 48.88 24.38
N ARG A 5 9.20 49.41 23.19
CA ARG A 5 8.17 49.72 22.21
C ARG A 5 7.57 48.41 21.69
N TYR A 6 6.33 48.15 22.09
CA TYR A 6 5.49 47.10 21.52
C TYR A 6 5.02 47.57 20.14
N GLU A 7 5.67 47.12 19.08
CA GLU A 7 5.17 47.31 17.72
C GLU A 7 4.04 46.30 17.45
N PRO A 8 2.85 46.73 16.98
CA PRO A 8 1.76 45.82 16.69
C PRO A 8 2.11 44.97 15.46
N TRP A 9 2.07 43.66 15.64
CA TRP A 9 2.26 42.67 14.59
C TRP A 9 1.13 42.81 13.55
N THR A 10 1.35 43.62 12.51
CA THR A 10 0.46 43.70 11.34
C THR A 10 0.98 42.79 10.24
N GLY A 11 0.57 41.52 10.28
CA GLY A 11 0.74 40.58 9.17
C GLY A 11 -0.17 39.39 9.42
N ARG A 12 -1.06 39.05 8.50
CA ARG A 12 -1.76 37.75 8.56
C ARG A 12 -0.77 36.69 8.07
N PRO A 13 -0.62 35.52 8.71
CA PRO A 13 0.23 34.46 8.20
C PRO A 13 -0.48 33.76 7.03
N THR A 14 -0.58 34.43 5.89
CA THR A 14 -0.94 33.78 4.62
C THR A 14 0.21 33.84 3.60
N GLU A 15 1.36 34.39 3.98
CA GLU A 15 2.57 34.41 3.16
C GLU A 15 3.43 33.15 3.41
N PHE A 16 2.86 31.98 3.10
CA PHE A 16 3.68 30.87 2.61
C PHE A 16 4.01 31.19 1.15
N GLY A 17 5.10 31.93 0.90
CA GLY A 17 5.52 32.29 -0.44
C GLY A 17 5.65 31.07 -1.35
N ASP A 18 5.10 31.14 -2.56
CA ASP A 18 5.23 30.19 -3.69
C ASP A 18 5.47 28.72 -3.29
N LEU A 19 4.70 28.19 -2.33
CA LEU A 19 4.74 26.79 -1.96
C LEU A 19 3.79 26.00 -2.84
N SER A 20 3.99 26.08 -4.16
CA SER A 20 3.38 25.12 -5.05
C SER A 20 4.22 24.70 -6.25
N PRO A 21 4.14 23.41 -6.60
CA PRO A 21 3.23 22.46 -5.97
C PRO A 21 4.01 21.61 -4.97
N PHE A 22 3.61 21.66 -3.70
CA PHE A 22 3.48 20.39 -2.98
C PHE A 22 2.37 19.61 -3.69
N THR A 23 2.60 19.18 -4.94
CA THR A 23 1.91 18.02 -5.44
C THR A 23 2.33 16.98 -4.42
N LEU A 24 1.40 16.47 -3.62
CA LEU A 24 1.58 15.19 -2.98
C LEU A 24 1.78 14.20 -4.12
N GLU A 25 3.00 14.13 -4.67
CA GLU A 25 3.46 13.02 -5.48
C GLU A 25 3.31 11.85 -4.53
N ARG A 26 2.17 11.14 -4.66
CA ARG A 26 1.81 10.08 -3.74
C ARG A 26 2.94 9.08 -3.79
N THR A 27 3.74 8.99 -2.74
CA THR A 27 4.93 8.12 -2.68
C THR A 27 4.56 6.64 -2.59
N GLU A 28 3.27 6.33 -2.56
CA GLU A 28 2.66 5.01 -2.48
C GLU A 28 1.49 4.90 -3.47
N PHE A 29 1.21 3.68 -3.95
CA PHE A 29 -0.01 3.38 -4.71
C PHE A 29 -1.28 3.63 -3.89
N ARG A 30 -2.45 3.78 -4.53
CA ARG A 30 -3.72 3.86 -3.78
C ARG A 30 -3.99 2.54 -3.07
N SER A 31 -4.23 2.63 -1.77
CA SER A 31 -4.71 1.51 -0.95
C SER A 31 -6.20 1.18 -1.17
N VAL A 32 -6.88 1.90 -2.07
CA VAL A 32 -8.28 1.69 -2.41
C VAL A 32 -8.46 1.78 -3.92
N SER A 33 -9.33 0.93 -4.44
CA SER A 33 -9.82 0.98 -5.82
C SER A 33 -11.28 0.58 -5.85
N ASP A 34 -12.09 1.36 -6.57
CA ASP A 34 -13.46 1.05 -6.98
C ASP A 34 -13.51 0.37 -8.36
N ALA A 35 -12.34 0.15 -8.99
CA ALA A 35 -12.20 -0.59 -10.22
C ALA A 35 -11.75 -2.04 -9.92
N PRO A 36 -11.91 -2.97 -10.89
CA PRO A 36 -11.45 -4.34 -10.73
C PRO A 36 -9.97 -4.43 -10.34
N VAL A 37 -9.69 -5.40 -9.45
CA VAL A 37 -8.35 -5.69 -8.93
C VAL A 37 -8.07 -7.18 -9.03
N HIS A 38 -6.81 -7.50 -9.31
CA HIS A 38 -6.30 -8.86 -9.32
C HIS A 38 -5.62 -9.11 -7.98
N CYS A 39 -6.06 -10.13 -7.25
CA CYS A 39 -5.49 -10.48 -5.95
C CYS A 39 -4.82 -11.85 -5.98
N PHE A 40 -3.66 -11.95 -5.34
CA PHE A 40 -2.86 -13.15 -5.22
C PHE A 40 -2.65 -13.52 -3.75
N PRO A 41 -2.65 -14.83 -3.41
CA PRO A 41 -2.34 -15.27 -2.06
C PRO A 41 -0.88 -14.98 -1.70
N VAL A 42 -0.66 -14.43 -0.52
CA VAL A 42 0.67 -14.26 0.07
C VAL A 42 0.84 -15.28 1.18
N THR A 43 1.88 -16.11 1.04
CA THR A 43 2.24 -17.12 2.03
C THR A 43 3.52 -16.75 2.74
N LEU A 44 3.59 -17.04 4.04
CA LEU A 44 4.82 -16.97 4.84
C LEU A 44 5.07 -18.36 5.41
N ARG A 45 6.19 -19.00 5.04
CA ARG A 45 6.52 -20.38 5.42
C ARG A 45 5.39 -21.36 5.10
N GLY A 46 4.73 -21.17 3.96
CA GLY A 46 3.60 -21.98 3.51
C GLY A 46 2.24 -21.62 4.14
N GLN A 47 2.19 -20.73 5.13
CA GLN A 47 0.92 -20.28 5.73
C GLN A 47 0.38 -19.06 4.98
N LEU A 48 -0.88 -19.09 4.53
CA LEU A 48 -1.55 -17.93 3.94
C LEU A 48 -1.73 -16.82 4.99
N ILE A 49 -1.03 -15.71 4.80
CA ILE A 49 -1.04 -14.55 5.70
C ILE A 49 -1.83 -13.34 5.19
N GLY A 50 -2.18 -13.34 3.91
CA GLY A 50 -2.94 -12.24 3.31
C GLY A 50 -2.97 -12.32 1.79
N TYR A 51 -3.34 -11.21 1.17
CA TYR A 51 -3.48 -11.09 -0.26
C TYR A 51 -2.78 -9.83 -0.77
N LEU A 52 -1.93 -9.98 -1.77
CA LEU A 52 -1.39 -8.86 -2.53
C LEU A 52 -2.35 -8.57 -3.68
N TRP A 53 -2.71 -7.31 -3.91
CA TRP A 53 -3.60 -6.98 -5.00
C TRP A 53 -3.18 -5.71 -5.72
N GLY A 54 -3.56 -5.62 -6.99
CA GLY A 54 -3.31 -4.47 -7.85
C GLY A 54 -4.39 -4.31 -8.91
N SER A 55 -4.65 -3.07 -9.31
CA SER A 55 -5.58 -2.73 -10.39
C SER A 55 -4.84 -2.54 -11.71
N GLU A 56 -5.39 -3.07 -12.80
CA GLU A 56 -4.86 -2.84 -14.15
C GLU A 56 -5.21 -1.44 -14.69
N THR A 57 -6.32 -0.87 -14.22
CA THR A 57 -6.88 0.38 -14.78
C THR A 57 -6.63 1.60 -13.91
N THR A 58 -6.26 1.38 -12.63
CA THR A 58 -6.01 2.45 -11.67
C THR A 58 -4.65 2.25 -11.00
N ASP A 59 -4.02 3.34 -10.58
CA ASP A 59 -2.76 3.29 -9.84
C ASP A 59 -2.97 2.92 -8.37
N ALA A 60 -3.53 1.72 -8.16
CA ALA A 60 -3.96 1.19 -6.88
C ALA A 60 -3.44 -0.23 -6.66
N ALA A 61 -2.68 -0.41 -5.60
CA ALA A 61 -2.17 -1.70 -5.13
C ALA A 61 -1.91 -1.61 -3.63
N ASP A 62 -2.16 -2.71 -2.92
CA ASP A 62 -1.83 -2.83 -1.50
C ASP A 62 -1.74 -4.29 -1.08
N PHE A 63 -1.27 -4.51 0.14
CA PHE A 63 -1.35 -5.78 0.83
C PHE A 63 -2.50 -5.78 1.84
N CYS A 64 -3.39 -6.77 1.72
CA CYS A 64 -4.50 -6.99 2.63
C CYS A 64 -4.21 -8.20 3.54
N PRO A 65 -3.95 -8.00 4.85
CA PRO A 65 -3.71 -9.11 5.76
C PRO A 65 -4.97 -9.95 5.97
N ARG A 66 -4.80 -11.26 6.09
CA ARG A 66 -5.88 -12.19 6.43
C ARG A 66 -6.29 -11.99 7.90
N ARG A 67 -7.59 -11.97 8.16
CA ARG A 67 -8.13 -11.91 9.52
C ARG A 67 -7.77 -13.19 10.27
N GLY A 68 -7.34 -13.06 11.53
CA GLY A 68 -6.94 -14.20 12.37
C GLY A 68 -5.44 -14.48 12.40
N MET A 69 -4.61 -13.85 11.55
CA MET A 69 -3.15 -14.06 11.57
C MET A 69 -2.38 -13.23 12.61
N GLY A 70 -3.09 -12.51 13.49
CA GLY A 70 -2.50 -11.79 14.61
C GLY A 70 -1.33 -10.90 14.20
N ALA A 71 -0.21 -11.02 14.92
CA ALA A 71 1.01 -10.24 14.68
C ALA A 71 1.61 -10.49 13.29
N ALA A 72 1.59 -11.73 12.78
CA ALA A 72 2.24 -12.08 11.50
C ALA A 72 1.64 -11.33 10.30
N GLY A 73 0.30 -11.21 10.24
CA GLY A 73 -0.37 -10.43 9.19
C GLY A 73 -0.08 -8.92 9.30
N TRP A 74 0.07 -8.41 10.53
CA TRP A 74 0.40 -7.00 10.76
C TRP A 74 1.85 -6.69 10.40
N ASP A 75 2.78 -7.55 10.81
CA ASP A 75 4.22 -7.41 10.55
C ASP A 75 4.53 -7.49 9.05
N ALA A 76 3.75 -8.26 8.29
CA ALA A 76 3.90 -8.38 6.84
C ALA A 76 3.55 -7.09 6.07
N ARG A 77 2.77 -6.16 6.65
CA ARG A 77 2.41 -4.90 5.97
C ARG A 77 3.62 -4.03 5.65
N GLY A 78 4.58 -3.95 6.56
CA GLY A 78 5.79 -3.14 6.38
C GLY A 78 6.61 -3.56 5.17
N PRO A 79 7.05 -4.84 5.09
CA PRO A 79 7.76 -5.38 3.94
C PRO A 79 7.01 -5.20 2.61
N TRP A 80 5.70 -5.44 2.57
CA TRP A 80 4.93 -5.26 1.32
C TRP A 80 4.80 -3.81 0.89
N ARG A 81 4.59 -2.87 1.82
CA ARG A 81 4.61 -1.44 1.50
C ARG A 81 5.95 -0.99 0.95
N ARG A 82 7.05 -1.48 1.53
CA ARG A 82 8.40 -1.22 1.03
C ARG A 82 8.58 -1.77 -0.39
N ARG A 83 8.22 -3.03 -0.64
CA ARG A 83 8.29 -3.66 -1.98
C ARG A 83 7.48 -2.91 -3.03
N LEU A 84 6.25 -2.53 -2.71
CA LEU A 84 5.40 -1.75 -3.63
C LEU A 84 5.98 -0.36 -3.87
N LYS A 85 6.55 0.27 -2.85
CA LYS A 85 7.25 1.54 -3.00
C LYS A 85 8.49 1.41 -3.90
N GLU A 86 9.32 0.39 -3.69
CA GLU A 86 10.50 0.12 -4.53
C GLU A 86 10.10 -0.04 -6.00
N ALA A 87 9.03 -0.78 -6.28
CA ALA A 87 8.51 -0.93 -7.64
C ALA A 87 7.99 0.40 -8.22
N ARG A 88 7.26 1.19 -7.42
CA ARG A 88 6.80 2.51 -7.84
C ARG A 88 7.95 3.47 -8.15
N ASP A 89 8.96 3.49 -7.29
CA ASP A 89 10.16 4.33 -7.45
C ASP A 89 10.98 3.90 -8.68
N ALA A 90 10.87 2.64 -9.10
CA ALA A 90 11.39 2.13 -10.37
C ALA A 90 10.52 2.47 -11.60
N GLY A 91 9.38 3.15 -11.42
CA GLY A 91 8.50 3.60 -12.49
C GLY A 91 7.40 2.60 -12.90
N PHE A 92 7.22 1.50 -12.16
CA PHE A 92 6.16 0.55 -12.45
C PHE A 92 4.77 1.10 -12.09
N SER A 93 3.77 0.78 -12.92
CA SER A 93 2.37 0.91 -12.53
C SER A 93 2.00 -0.06 -11.41
N ALA A 94 0.87 0.18 -10.74
CA ALA A 94 0.36 -0.71 -9.70
C ALA A 94 0.26 -2.19 -10.13
N TRP A 95 -0.22 -2.46 -11.35
CA TRP A 95 -0.32 -3.82 -11.86
C TRP A 95 1.04 -4.45 -12.16
N GLU A 96 1.93 -3.70 -12.79
CA GLU A 96 3.29 -4.15 -13.07
C GLU A 96 4.06 -4.43 -11.78
N ALA A 97 3.89 -3.60 -10.75
CA ALA A 97 4.49 -3.80 -9.44
C ALA A 97 4.02 -5.11 -8.79
N VAL A 98 2.73 -5.41 -8.82
CA VAL A 98 2.21 -6.69 -8.30
C VAL A 98 2.82 -7.86 -9.06
N ARG A 99 2.79 -7.82 -10.40
CA ARG A 99 3.37 -8.86 -11.24
C ARG A 99 4.86 -9.05 -11.03
N TYR A 100 5.60 -7.96 -10.82
CA TYR A 100 7.04 -7.98 -10.56
C TYR A 100 7.38 -8.78 -9.30
N TRP A 101 6.53 -8.70 -8.27
CA TRP A 101 6.74 -9.43 -7.01
C TRP A 101 6.13 -10.85 -6.99
N VAL A 102 5.39 -11.26 -8.03
CA VAL A 102 4.92 -12.65 -8.16
C VAL A 102 6.08 -13.56 -8.54
N GLY A 103 6.31 -14.61 -7.75
CA GLY A 103 7.41 -15.56 -7.96
C GLY A 103 8.75 -15.12 -7.36
N GLU A 104 8.83 -13.91 -6.82
CA GLU A 104 10.03 -13.44 -6.12
C GLU A 104 10.23 -14.15 -4.78
N PRO A 105 11.49 -14.26 -4.30
CA PRO A 105 11.81 -14.94 -3.05
C PRO A 105 10.99 -14.44 -1.84
N GLU A 106 10.64 -15.37 -0.96
CA GLU A 106 9.92 -15.09 0.28
C GLU A 106 10.72 -14.10 1.16
N ASP A 107 10.07 -13.02 1.63
CA ASP A 107 10.63 -12.18 2.69
C ASP A 107 10.41 -12.86 4.05
N PRO A 108 11.41 -12.91 4.95
CA PRO A 108 11.30 -13.59 6.24
C PRO A 108 10.16 -13.10 7.16
N ARG A 109 9.61 -11.90 6.91
CA ARG A 109 8.48 -11.28 7.64
C ARG A 109 7.27 -11.07 6.75
N GLY A 110 7.49 -10.67 5.50
CA GLY A 110 6.45 -10.34 4.52
C GLY A 110 5.88 -11.54 3.78
N GLY A 111 6.58 -12.68 3.76
CA GLY A 111 6.20 -13.79 2.91
C GLY A 111 6.50 -13.52 1.43
N GLY A 112 5.87 -14.29 0.57
CA GLY A 112 5.99 -14.22 -0.88
C GLY A 112 4.70 -14.64 -1.58
N VAL A 113 4.63 -14.34 -2.87
CA VAL A 113 3.58 -14.86 -3.76
C VAL A 113 4.23 -15.93 -4.63
N ALA A 114 3.69 -17.14 -4.63
CA ALA A 114 4.23 -18.23 -5.44
C ALA A 114 4.14 -17.90 -6.94
N ALA A 115 5.08 -18.40 -7.74
CA ALA A 115 5.11 -18.13 -9.19
C ALA A 115 3.91 -18.73 -9.94
N ASP A 116 3.37 -19.81 -9.41
CA ASP A 116 2.18 -20.53 -9.89
C ASP A 116 0.89 -20.11 -9.15
N ALA A 117 0.95 -19.06 -8.30
CA ALA A 117 -0.21 -18.61 -7.56
C ALA A 117 -1.33 -18.16 -8.50
N GLU A 118 -2.49 -18.78 -8.36
CA GLU A 118 -3.68 -18.41 -9.12
C GLU A 118 -4.23 -17.07 -8.60
N GLY A 119 -4.14 -16.04 -9.44
CA GLY A 119 -4.76 -14.75 -9.19
C GLY A 119 -6.28 -14.83 -9.32
N ARG A 120 -7.00 -14.15 -8.43
CA ARG A 120 -8.46 -13.98 -8.50
C ARG A 120 -8.79 -12.53 -8.83
N VAL A 121 -9.67 -12.32 -9.80
CA VAL A 121 -10.20 -11.00 -10.11
C VAL A 121 -11.37 -10.70 -9.17
N LEU A 122 -11.32 -9.54 -8.53
CA LEU A 122 -12.37 -9.02 -7.66
C LEU A 122 -12.84 -7.66 -8.19
N PRO A 123 -14.11 -7.30 -7.97
CA PRO A 123 -14.69 -6.08 -8.54
C PRO A 123 -14.04 -4.79 -8.03
N ASP A 124 -13.48 -4.84 -6.82
CA ASP A 124 -12.91 -3.70 -6.13
C ASP A 124 -12.03 -4.15 -4.94
N SER A 125 -11.30 -3.20 -4.34
CA SER A 125 -10.46 -3.43 -3.17
C SER A 125 -11.22 -3.89 -1.91
N ARG A 126 -12.51 -3.58 -1.76
CA ARG A 126 -13.35 -4.08 -0.65
C ARG A 126 -13.70 -5.55 -0.84
N GLY A 127 -13.76 -6.03 -2.09
CA GLY A 127 -13.80 -7.45 -2.42
C GLY A 127 -12.64 -8.21 -1.77
N VAL A 128 -11.42 -7.68 -1.88
CA VAL A 128 -10.21 -8.29 -1.28
C VAL A 128 -10.33 -8.31 0.24
N GLN A 129 -10.77 -7.21 0.85
CA GLN A 129 -10.96 -7.14 2.31
C GLN A 129 -11.98 -8.16 2.83
N ARG A 130 -13.07 -8.37 2.09
CA ARG A 130 -14.07 -9.40 2.39
C ARG A 130 -13.46 -10.79 2.30
N LEU A 131 -12.74 -11.10 1.22
CA LEU A 131 -12.04 -12.37 1.06
C LEU A 131 -11.05 -12.63 2.21
N ALA A 132 -10.23 -11.64 2.55
CA ALA A 132 -9.28 -11.69 3.65
C ALA A 132 -9.94 -11.88 5.02
N SER A 133 -11.19 -11.42 5.17
CA SER A 133 -11.97 -11.57 6.40
C SER A 133 -12.70 -12.91 6.51
N GLN A 134 -13.04 -13.52 5.37
CA GLN A 134 -13.81 -14.77 5.27
C GLN A 134 -12.96 -16.03 5.33
N ALA A 135 -11.66 -15.94 5.01
CA ALA A 135 -10.76 -17.07 5.06
C ALA A 135 -10.47 -17.54 6.51
N VAL A 136 -11.40 -17.49 7.46
CA VAL A 136 -11.21 -18.02 8.82
C VAL A 136 -11.53 -19.51 8.92
N ASP A 137 -12.20 -20.09 7.92
CA ASP A 137 -12.59 -21.50 7.88
C ASP A 137 -11.75 -22.27 6.85
N GLU A 138 -10.77 -23.01 7.36
CA GLU A 138 -10.37 -24.35 6.90
C GLU A 138 -9.51 -25.03 7.97
#